data_AF-A0A448MIG6-F1
#
_entry.id   AF-A0A448MIG6-F1
#
_cell.length_a   1.000
_cell.length_b   1.000
_cell.length_c   1.000
_cell.angle_alpha   90.00
_cell.angle_beta   90.00
_cell.angle_gamma   90.00
#
_symmetry.space_group_name_H-M   'P 1'
#
loop_
_entity.id
_entity.type
_entity.pdbx_description
1 polymer ?
#
loop_
_entity_poly.entity_id
_entity_poly.type
_entity_poly.pdbx_seq_one_letter_code
_entity_poly.pdbx_strand_id
1 'polypeptide(L)' 'MPHSIQDFIALIAQLRHPDKGCPWDLKQNYESMIPCLIEETYEVIDAIQKKDVTNLREELGDLLLQVVFLVN' A
#
# COMPACT_ATOMS: atom_id res chain seq x y z
N MET A 1 19.56 5.80 -7.75
CA MET A 1 19.08 7.16 -7.45
C MET A 1 18.06 7.04 -6.34
N PRO A 2 18.02 7.94 -5.35
CA PRO A 2 16.94 7.91 -4.37
C PRO A 2 15.61 8.24 -5.05
N HIS A 3 14.59 7.45 -4.77
CA HIS A 3 13.22 7.72 -5.21
C HIS A 3 12.54 8.63 -4.19
N SER A 4 11.76 9.59 -4.67
CA SER A 4 10.92 10.46 -3.85
C SER A 4 9.54 9.82 -3.58
N ILE A 5 8.81 10.34 -2.61
CA ILE A 5 7.41 9.96 -2.40
C ILE A 5 6.55 10.31 -3.62
N GLN A 6 6.90 11.38 -4.35
CA GLN A 6 6.21 11.74 -5.59
C GLN A 6 6.39 10.68 -6.67
N ASP A 7 7.57 10.06 -6.77
CA ASP A 7 7.80 8.94 -7.69
C ASP A 7 6.92 7.74 -7.32
N PHE A 8 6.75 7.46 -6.02
CA PHE A 8 5.86 6.41 -5.53
C PHE A 8 4.40 6.69 -5.90
N ILE A 9 3.89 7.89 -5.63
CA ILE A 9 2.51 8.28 -5.98
C ILE A 9 2.30 8.17 -7.50
N ALA A 10 3.26 8.63 -8.31
CA ALA A 10 3.18 8.53 -9.76
C ALA A 10 3.16 7.07 -10.24
N LEU A 11 3.91 6.19 -9.59
CA LEU A 11 3.90 4.76 -9.87
C LEU A 11 2.52 4.14 -9.57
N ILE A 12 1.92 4.44 -8.42
CA ILE A 12 0.58 3.92 -8.07
C ILE A 12 -0.48 4.44 -9.04
N ALA A 13 -0.42 5.71 -9.41
CA ALA A 13 -1.31 6.28 -10.43
C ALA A 13 -1.17 5.56 -11.79
N GLN A 14 0.06 5.18 -12.18
CA GLN A 14 0.29 4.41 -13.40
C GLN A 14 -0.30 3.00 -13.32
N LEU A 15 -0.16 2.32 -12.18
CA LEU A 15 -0.76 1.01 -11.96
C LEU A 15 -2.29 1.04 -12.03
N ARG A 16 -2.90 2.18 -11.73
CA ARG A 16 -4.35 2.43 -11.81
C ARG A 16 -4.79 3.14 -13.09
N HIS A 17 -3.92 3.26 -14.09
CA HIS A 17 -4.28 3.91 -15.34
C HIS A 17 -5.46 3.19 -16.03
N PRO A 18 -6.55 3.87 -16.44
CA PRO A 18 -7.76 3.22 -16.96
C PRO A 18 -7.51 2.23 -18.11
N ASP A 19 -6.61 2.59 -19.04
CA ASP A 19 -6.35 1.78 -20.23
C ASP A 19 -5.19 0.77 -20.10
N LYS A 20 -4.28 0.97 -19.14
CA LYS A 20 -2.98 0.25 -19.08
C LYS A 20 -2.63 -0.28 -17.68
N GLY A 21 -3.47 0.02 -16.71
CA GLY A 21 -3.29 -0.38 -15.33
C GLY A 21 -3.45 -1.88 -15.13
N CYS A 22 -3.07 -2.34 -13.95
CA CYS A 22 -3.27 -3.71 -13.56
C CYS A 22 -4.78 -4.00 -13.45
N PRO A 23 -5.29 -5.11 -14.04
CA PRO A 23 -6.71 -5.46 -13.93
C PRO A 23 -7.20 -5.69 -12.51
N TRP A 24 -6.32 -6.05 -11.56
CA TRP A 24 -6.70 -6.19 -10.16
C TRP A 24 -6.84 -4.81 -9.50
N ASP A 25 -5.87 -3.90 -9.71
CA ASP A 25 -5.89 -2.55 -9.14
C ASP A 25 -7.13 -1.76 -9.61
N LEU A 26 -7.47 -1.86 -10.90
CA LEU A 26 -8.63 -1.18 -11.50
C LEU A 26 -9.98 -1.67 -10.96
N LYS A 27 -10.05 -2.87 -10.38
CA LYS A 27 -11.28 -3.42 -9.81
C LYS A 27 -11.53 -2.99 -8.36
N GLN A 28 -10.53 -2.39 -7.73
CA GLN A 28 -10.62 -2.07 -6.31
C GLN A 28 -11.42 -0.78 -6.07
N ASN A 29 -12.12 -0.74 -4.94
CA ASN A 29 -12.79 0.43 -4.41
C ASN A 29 -12.54 0.50 -2.89
N TYR A 30 -13.13 1.51 -2.23
CA TYR A 30 -12.93 1.69 -0.79
C TYR A 30 -13.33 0.46 0.02
N GLU A 31 -14.46 -0.17 -0.34
CA GLU A 31 -15.01 -1.31 0.37
C GLU A 31 -14.20 -2.60 0.12
N SER A 32 -13.72 -2.83 -1.10
CA SER A 32 -12.97 -4.03 -1.46
C SER A 32 -11.58 -4.07 -0.83
N MET A 33 -11.04 -2.91 -0.46
CA MET A 33 -9.72 -2.78 0.17
C MET A 33 -9.74 -2.81 1.69
N ILE A 34 -10.93 -2.80 2.33
CA ILE A 34 -11.05 -2.93 3.80
C ILE A 34 -10.30 -4.15 4.34
N PRO A 35 -10.39 -5.36 3.73
CA PRO A 35 -9.66 -6.52 4.21
C PRO A 35 -8.14 -6.30 4.23
N CYS A 36 -7.57 -5.77 3.14
CA CYS A 36 -6.15 -5.44 3.06
C CYS A 36 -5.76 -4.42 4.13
N LEU A 37 -6.52 -3.33 4.29
CA LEU A 37 -6.21 -2.31 5.30
C LEU A 37 -6.21 -2.89 6.73
N ILE A 38 -7.13 -3.82 7.02
CA ILE A 38 -7.17 -4.52 8.31
C ILE A 38 -5.93 -5.40 8.48
N GLU A 39 -5.61 -6.23 7.49
CA GLU A 39 -4.47 -7.14 7.49
C GLU A 39 -3.15 -6.40 7.76
N GLU A 40 -2.82 -5.41 6.93
CA GLU A 40 -1.59 -4.61 7.05
C GLU A 40 -1.49 -3.90 8.41
N THR A 41 -2.62 -3.40 8.93
CA THR A 41 -2.66 -2.77 10.25
C THR A 41 -2.32 -3.77 11.36
N TYR A 42 -2.84 -4.99 11.29
CA TYR A 42 -2.53 -6.04 12.24
C TYR A 42 -1.08 -6.52 12.13
N GLU A 43 -0.52 -6.59 10.92
CA GLU A 43 0.87 -6.95 10.69
C GLU A 43 1.83 -5.90 11.25
N VAL A 44 1.54 -4.60 11.06
CA VAL A 44 2.26 -3.50 11.73
C VAL A 44 2.22 -3.66 13.26
N ILE A 45 1.04 -3.93 13.83
CA ILE A 45 0.88 -4.11 15.28
C ILE A 45 1.72 -5.31 15.76
N ASP A 46 1.67 -6.43 15.04
CA ASP A 46 2.41 -7.65 15.38
C ASP A 46 3.93 -7.42 15.32
N ALA A 47 4.42 -6.72 14.29
CA ALA A 47 5.83 -6.35 14.18
C ALA A 47 6.31 -5.47 15.36
N ILE A 48 5.48 -4.50 15.79
CA ILE A 48 5.75 -3.68 16.98
C ILE A 48 5.83 -4.55 18.24
N GLN A 49 4.85 -5.44 18.44
CA GLN A 49 4.79 -6.31 19.62
C GLN A 49 5.99 -7.26 19.70
N LYS A 50 6.43 -7.79 18.55
CA LYS A 50 7.60 -8.66 18.43
C LYS A 50 8.93 -7.91 18.49
N LYS A 51 8.91 -6.57 18.46
CA LYS A 51 10.11 -5.71 18.35
C LYS A 51 10.94 -6.03 17.10
N ASP A 52 10.29 -6.46 16.03
CA ASP A 52 10.94 -6.77 14.76
C ASP A 52 10.95 -5.50 13.89
N VAL A 53 12.07 -4.77 13.96
CA VAL A 53 12.23 -3.50 13.22
C VAL A 53 12.35 -3.74 11.71
N THR A 54 12.80 -4.92 11.30
CA THR A 54 12.90 -5.27 9.88
C THR A 54 11.49 -5.46 9.33
N ASN A 55 10.69 -6.30 9.98
CA ASN A 55 9.31 -6.53 9.57
C ASN A 55 8.49 -5.24 9.66
N LEU A 56 8.66 -4.46 10.74
CA LEU A 56 7.95 -3.19 10.89
C LEU A 56 8.16 -2.23 9.72
N ARG A 57 9.36 -2.21 9.12
CA ARG A 57 9.61 -1.37 7.94
C ARG A 57 8.86 -1.85 6.71
N GLU A 58 8.74 -3.17 6.55
CA GLU A 58 8.01 -3.82 5.46
C GLU A 58 6.52 -3.49 5.56
N GLU A 59 5.90 -3.79 6.70
CA GLU A 59 4.46 -3.58 6.89
C GLU A 59 4.06 -2.10 6.87
N LEU A 60 4.94 -1.19 7.34
CA LEU A 60 4.68 0.25 7.19
C LEU A 60 4.75 0.71 5.73
N GLY A 61 5.54 0.03 4.90
CA GLY A 61 5.58 0.25 3.46
C GLY A 61 4.29 -0.21 2.78
N ASP A 62 3.80 -1.39 3.15
CA ASP A 62 2.57 -1.95 2.60
C ASP A 62 1.34 -1.17 3.08
N LEU A 63 1.29 -0.75 4.35
CA LEU A 63 0.27 0.17 4.84
C LEU A 63 0.32 1.54 4.11
N LEU A 64 1.52 2.07 3.82
CA LEU A 64 1.66 3.30 3.04
C LEU A 64 1.14 3.13 1.60
N LEU A 65 1.38 1.97 0.98
CA LEU A 65 0.79 1.61 -0.30
C LEU A 65 -0.73 1.69 -0.24
N GLN A 66 -1.37 1.10 0.77
CA GLN A 66 -2.82 1.17 0.93
C GLN A 66 -3.33 2.61 1.09
N VAL A 67 -2.63 3.45 1.86
CA VAL A 67 -2.99 4.87 2.02
C VAL A 67 -2.96 5.61 0.68
N VAL A 68 -1.87 5.48 -0.08
CA VAL A 68 -1.73 6.14 -1.38
C VAL A 68 -2.74 5.58 -2.38
N PHE A 69 -2.94 4.27 -2.41
CA PHE A 69 -3.86 3.58 -3.30
C PHE A 69 -5.33 4.00 -3.08
N LEU A 70 -5.76 4.25 -1.85
CA LEU A 70 -7.15 4.63 -1.59
C LEU A 70 -7.46 6.08 -2.01
N VAL A 71 -6.48 6.98 -1.92
CA VAL A 71 -6.71 8.43 -2.08
C VAL A 71 -6.17 9.04 -3.38
N ASN A 72 -5.53 8.24 -4.24
CA ASN A 72 -5.01 8.65 -5.56
C ASN A 72 -5.50 7.72 -6.68
#